data_AF-A0A2K2DBF5-F1
#
_entry.id   AF-A0A2K2DBF5-F1
#
_cell.length_a   1.000
_cell.length_b   1.000
_cell.length_c   1.000
_cell.angle_alpha   90.00
_cell.angle_beta   90.00
_cell.angle_gamma   90.00
#
_symmetry.space_group_name_H-M   'P 1'
#
loop_
_entity.id
_entity.type
_entity.pdbx_description
1 polymer ?
#
loop_
_entity_poly.entity_id
_entity_poly.type
_entity_poly.pdbx_seq_one_letter_code
_entity_poly.pdbx_strand_id
1 'polypeptide(L)'
;MLKAHEGVQVDIIDRLPTPFGLVRSGVAPDHPETKIVVNQFSRVAANARCSFFGNVTLGSDVSLAELRGTYDVVVLAYGAESDRSFGIPGENLRGIHSAREFVWWYNGHPDMHNLVPDLQNTDSAVVLGQGNVALDVARILLRCTTKLASTDIAGHALDALKSSTIRKVYLVGRRGPVQAACTAKELREILGLQNVHVCIKEGDLATSPADKEEMRNSRIKRRVHELLSKAATMHKEKNSNDQKELHFVFFRKPTRFLPSEGGSTVGAVELEKTLLKDDAVTGNQVAVGTGEFEDLKCGLVLKSIGYKSLPTEGLPFDNYKGVVPNLRGRVLSSESETTTVEAGLYVVGWLKRGPTGIVATNLHCAEETVASILEDDRNGVFMAPSDSRRQGRKGLLEILEQKNARYVPFDGWEKINSEEKIAGQLKNKPREKITTWDELLKAANGG
;
A
#
# COMPACT_ATOMS: atom_id res chain seq x y z
N MET A 1 12.00 8.86 -19.20
CA MET A 1 13.30 9.57 -19.19
C MET A 1 14.37 8.85 -20.01
N LEU A 2 15.05 7.81 -19.50
CA LEU A 2 16.20 7.20 -20.20
C LEU A 2 15.95 6.76 -21.66
N LYS A 3 14.74 6.28 -21.98
CA LYS A 3 14.35 5.93 -23.36
C LYS A 3 14.10 7.12 -24.28
N ALA A 4 13.71 8.26 -23.71
CA ALA A 4 13.22 9.42 -24.47
C ALA A 4 14.30 10.50 -24.66
N HIS A 5 15.39 10.45 -23.89
CA HIS A 5 16.48 11.42 -23.96
C HIS A 5 17.84 10.74 -23.72
N GLU A 6 18.73 10.78 -24.70
CA GLU A 6 20.01 10.06 -24.67
C GLU A 6 21.04 10.68 -23.71
N GLY A 7 21.03 12.00 -23.55
CA GLY A 7 21.93 12.71 -22.63
C GLY A 7 21.55 12.67 -21.15
N VAL A 8 20.38 12.13 -20.78
CA VAL A 8 19.91 12.14 -19.38
C VAL A 8 20.59 11.06 -18.56
N GLN A 9 21.04 11.43 -17.37
CA GLN A 9 21.40 10.52 -16.28
C GLN A 9 20.31 10.56 -15.21
N VAL A 10 20.06 9.42 -14.55
CA VAL A 10 19.03 9.28 -13.51
C VAL A 10 19.66 8.67 -12.26
N ASP A 11 19.44 9.31 -11.12
CA ASP A 11 19.78 8.76 -9.81
C ASP A 11 18.49 8.49 -9.04
N ILE A 12 18.32 7.25 -8.59
CA ILE A 12 17.17 6.81 -7.79
C ILE A 12 17.62 6.78 -6.34
N ILE A 13 17.00 7.60 -5.51
CA ILE A 13 17.25 7.68 -4.06
C ILE A 13 16.09 6.98 -3.34
N ASP A 14 16.41 6.04 -2.45
CA ASP A 14 15.41 5.28 -1.69
C ASP A 14 15.86 5.11 -0.24
N ARG A 15 14.93 5.25 0.70
CA ARG A 15 15.19 5.06 2.13
C ARG A 15 15.58 3.62 2.43
N LEU A 16 15.02 2.64 1.72
CA LEU A 16 15.35 1.24 1.96
C LEU A 16 16.62 0.84 1.20
N PRO A 17 17.44 -0.06 1.75
CA PRO A 17 18.53 -0.69 0.99
C PRO A 17 18.00 -1.60 -0.12
N THR A 18 16.71 -1.95 -0.09
CA THR A 18 16.04 -2.78 -1.10
C THR A 18 15.10 -1.94 -1.96
N PRO A 19 15.24 -1.92 -3.30
CA PRO A 19 14.38 -1.16 -4.19
C PRO A 19 12.99 -1.81 -4.39
N PHE A 20 12.21 -1.22 -5.30
CA PHE A 20 10.92 -1.69 -5.83
C PHE A 20 9.69 -1.40 -4.95
N GLY A 21 9.87 -0.80 -3.78
CA GLY A 21 8.79 -0.33 -2.90
C GLY A 21 7.71 -1.39 -2.68
N LEU A 22 6.44 -1.00 -2.84
CA LEU A 22 5.30 -1.89 -2.59
C LEU A 22 5.22 -3.11 -3.53
N VAL A 23 5.96 -3.19 -4.63
CA VAL A 23 6.04 -4.45 -5.40
C VAL A 23 6.74 -5.54 -4.56
N ARG A 24 7.71 -5.15 -3.73
CA ARG A 24 8.42 -6.05 -2.81
C ARG A 24 7.73 -6.17 -1.46
N SER A 25 7.28 -5.04 -0.89
CA SER A 25 6.78 -4.95 0.49
C SER A 25 5.26 -4.87 0.64
N GLY A 26 4.51 -4.66 -0.45
CA GLY A 26 3.06 -4.51 -0.45
C GLY A 26 2.33 -5.68 -1.09
N VAL A 27 2.65 -5.98 -2.37
CA VAL A 27 2.05 -7.09 -3.13
C VAL A 27 2.14 -8.37 -2.31
N ALA A 28 1.00 -9.04 -2.14
CA ALA A 28 0.90 -10.21 -1.30
C ALA A 28 1.85 -11.32 -1.78
N PRO A 29 2.40 -12.14 -0.86
CA PRO A 29 3.36 -13.18 -1.21
C PRO A 29 2.76 -14.26 -2.11
N ASP A 30 1.43 -14.40 -2.09
CA ASP A 30 0.69 -15.31 -2.93
C ASP A 30 0.24 -14.72 -4.28
N HIS A 31 0.75 -13.55 -4.65
CA HIS A 31 0.64 -12.92 -5.98
C HIS A 31 2.01 -12.76 -6.68
N PRO A 32 2.78 -13.85 -6.86
CA PRO A 32 4.11 -13.76 -7.47
C PRO A 32 4.07 -13.21 -8.90
N GLU A 33 2.97 -13.39 -9.64
CA GLU A 33 2.80 -12.91 -11.01
C GLU A 33 2.84 -11.38 -11.10
N THR A 34 2.36 -10.68 -10.06
CA THR A 34 2.42 -9.22 -10.00
C THR A 34 3.85 -8.73 -9.73
N LYS A 35 4.66 -9.53 -9.03
CA LYS A 35 6.06 -9.21 -8.70
C LYS A 35 7.02 -9.35 -9.90
N ILE A 36 6.60 -9.99 -10.99
CA ILE A 36 7.42 -10.19 -12.21
C ILE A 36 7.89 -8.85 -12.82
N VAL A 37 7.15 -7.75 -12.61
CA VAL A 37 7.53 -6.41 -13.08
C VAL A 37 8.92 -5.96 -12.59
N VAL A 38 9.41 -6.52 -11.47
CA VAL A 38 10.77 -6.31 -10.96
C VAL A 38 11.84 -6.60 -12.03
N ASN A 39 11.64 -7.58 -12.91
CA ASN A 39 12.57 -7.88 -13.98
C ASN A 39 12.74 -6.71 -14.98
N GLN A 40 11.68 -5.91 -15.18
CA GLN A 40 11.78 -4.69 -15.98
C GLN A 40 12.51 -3.59 -15.22
N PHE A 41 12.25 -3.44 -13.91
CA PHE A 41 12.92 -2.43 -13.09
C PHE A 41 14.42 -2.70 -12.95
N SER A 42 14.82 -3.96 -12.73
CA SER A 42 16.24 -4.33 -12.66
C SER A 42 16.98 -4.01 -13.96
N ARG A 43 16.36 -4.23 -15.12
CA ARG A 43 16.96 -3.84 -16.42
C ARG A 43 17.16 -2.34 -16.56
N VAL A 44 16.28 -1.53 -15.97
CA VAL A 44 16.42 -0.07 -15.95
C VAL A 44 17.54 0.34 -14.99
N ALA A 45 17.60 -0.25 -13.80
CA ALA A 45 18.65 0.02 -12.81
C ALA A 45 20.05 -0.39 -13.28
N ALA A 46 20.16 -1.45 -14.09
CA ALA A 46 21.42 -1.89 -14.70
C ALA A 46 21.89 -1.00 -15.88
N ASN A 47 21.13 0.02 -16.28
CA ASN A 47 21.57 0.93 -17.33
C ASN A 47 22.72 1.81 -16.82
N ALA A 48 23.80 1.97 -17.59
CA ALA A 48 24.96 2.78 -17.19
C ALA A 48 24.65 4.27 -16.88
N ARG A 49 23.52 4.79 -17.38
CA ARG A 49 23.03 6.15 -17.08
C ARG A 49 22.11 6.20 -15.86
N CYS A 50 21.85 5.07 -15.21
CA CYS A 50 21.04 4.94 -14.01
C CYS A 50 21.94 4.58 -12.81
N SER A 51 21.68 5.15 -11.64
CA SER A 51 22.30 4.70 -10.39
C SER A 51 21.28 4.66 -9.28
N PHE A 52 21.47 3.75 -8.33
CA PHE A 52 20.61 3.57 -7.18
C PHE A 52 21.39 3.90 -5.90
N PHE A 53 20.76 4.67 -5.03
CA PHE A 53 21.26 5.08 -3.72
C PHE A 53 20.20 4.69 -2.68
N GLY A 54 20.24 3.42 -2.27
CA GLY A 54 19.42 2.90 -1.18
C GLY A 54 19.97 3.32 0.18
N ASN A 55 19.19 3.15 1.26
CA ASN A 55 19.57 3.61 2.60
C ASN A 55 19.81 5.12 2.67
N VAL A 56 19.12 5.92 1.84
CA VAL A 56 19.21 7.37 1.83
C VAL A 56 17.82 7.96 1.97
N THR A 57 17.60 8.68 3.06
CA THR A 57 16.29 9.18 3.46
C THR A 57 16.17 10.66 3.14
N LEU A 58 15.21 11.01 2.28
CA LEU A 58 14.82 12.40 2.02
C LEU A 58 14.31 13.05 3.31
N GLY A 59 14.85 14.23 3.63
CA GLY A 59 14.55 15.01 4.84
C GLY A 59 15.48 14.74 6.01
N SER A 60 16.38 13.76 5.94
CA SER A 60 17.42 13.53 6.97
C SER A 60 18.81 13.42 6.36
N ASP A 61 19.05 12.44 5.49
CA ASP A 61 20.34 12.27 4.83
C ASP A 61 20.54 13.31 3.71
N VAL A 62 19.47 13.69 3.03
CA VAL A 62 19.46 14.75 2.01
C VAL A 62 18.15 15.51 2.05
N SER A 63 18.17 16.83 1.94
CA SER A 63 16.98 17.69 1.89
C SER A 63 16.48 17.89 0.47
N LEU A 64 15.21 18.26 0.31
CA LEU A 64 14.65 18.60 -1.00
C LEU A 64 15.38 19.80 -1.62
N ALA A 65 15.76 20.79 -0.81
CA ALA A 65 16.50 21.97 -1.27
C ALA A 65 17.88 21.59 -1.84
N GLU A 66 18.62 20.70 -1.17
CA GLU A 66 19.90 20.18 -1.67
C GLU A 66 19.74 19.43 -2.99
N LEU A 67 18.70 18.59 -3.14
CA LEU A 67 18.42 17.90 -4.40
C LEU A 67 18.09 18.87 -5.54
N ARG A 68 17.25 19.89 -5.27
CA ARG A 68 16.92 20.95 -6.24
C ARG A 68 18.14 21.82 -6.58
N GLY A 69 19.08 21.96 -5.64
CA GLY A 69 20.37 22.60 -5.84
C GLY A 69 21.32 21.78 -6.73
N THR A 70 21.19 20.45 -6.67
CA THR A 70 22.14 19.50 -7.24
C THR A 70 21.74 18.98 -8.62
N TYR A 71 20.45 18.85 -8.90
CA TYR A 71 19.91 18.26 -10.14
C TYR A 71 19.09 19.28 -10.95
N ASP A 72 19.04 19.10 -12.27
CA ASP A 72 18.19 19.89 -13.16
C ASP A 72 16.70 19.60 -12.91
N VAL A 73 16.39 18.35 -12.61
CA VAL A 73 15.03 17.84 -12.39
C VAL A 73 15.01 16.93 -11.16
N VAL A 74 14.05 17.17 -10.26
CA VAL A 74 13.74 16.31 -9.12
C VAL A 74 12.32 15.75 -9.31
N VAL A 75 12.19 14.42 -9.27
CA VAL A 75 10.90 13.73 -9.35
C VAL A 75 10.60 13.02 -8.05
N LEU A 76 9.56 13.45 -7.34
CA LEU A 76 9.12 12.86 -6.09
C LEU A 76 8.24 11.63 -6.35
N ALA A 77 8.72 10.47 -5.91
CA ALA A 77 8.10 9.17 -6.16
C ALA A 77 7.92 8.30 -4.89
N TYR A 78 7.98 8.90 -3.69
CA TYR A 78 7.99 8.19 -2.40
C TYR A 78 6.61 7.65 -1.95
N GLY A 79 5.61 7.69 -2.82
CA GLY A 79 4.33 7.03 -2.60
C GLY A 79 3.55 7.53 -1.37
N ALA A 80 2.93 6.61 -0.64
CA ALA A 80 2.13 6.88 0.56
C ALA A 80 2.44 5.84 1.64
N GLU A 81 3.27 6.22 2.61
CA GLU A 81 3.83 5.31 3.62
C GLU A 81 3.07 5.33 4.95
N SER A 82 2.17 6.29 5.17
CA SER A 82 1.36 6.40 6.39
C SER A 82 -0.05 5.85 6.20
N ASP A 83 -0.74 5.60 7.31
CA ASP A 83 -2.13 5.15 7.34
C ASP A 83 -3.09 6.28 7.71
N ARG A 84 -4.37 6.12 7.36
CA ARG A 84 -5.43 6.96 7.89
C ARG A 84 -5.85 6.46 9.28
N SER A 85 -6.08 7.40 10.20
CA SER A 85 -6.73 7.13 11.48
C SER A 85 -8.25 7.29 11.35
N PHE A 86 -8.99 6.60 12.22
CA PHE A 86 -10.43 6.84 12.38
C PHE A 86 -10.70 8.08 13.23
N GLY A 87 -9.84 8.36 14.22
CA GLY A 87 -10.06 9.42 15.20
C GLY A 87 -11.23 9.10 16.14
N ILE A 88 -11.51 7.82 16.39
CA ILE A 88 -12.61 7.35 17.24
C ILE A 88 -12.10 6.79 18.58
N PRO A 89 -12.94 6.78 19.64
CA PRO A 89 -12.51 6.29 20.95
C PRO A 89 -11.99 4.84 20.90
N GLY A 90 -10.93 4.57 21.68
CA GLY A 90 -10.33 3.24 21.80
C GLY A 90 -9.35 2.84 20.70
N GLU A 91 -9.07 3.71 19.71
CA GLU A 91 -8.20 3.36 18.57
C GLU A 91 -6.75 3.01 18.96
N ASN A 92 -6.31 3.36 20.17
CA ASN A 92 -4.98 3.06 20.71
C ASN A 92 -4.91 1.74 21.52
N LEU A 93 -6.00 0.97 21.60
CA LEU A 93 -5.99 -0.34 22.26
C LEU A 93 -5.03 -1.31 21.54
N ARG A 94 -4.37 -2.20 22.30
CA ARG A 94 -3.53 -3.24 21.70
C ARG A 94 -4.38 -4.22 20.89
N GLY A 95 -3.81 -4.77 19.82
CA GLY A 95 -4.53 -5.61 18.85
C GLY A 95 -5.23 -4.82 17.75
N ILE A 96 -5.12 -3.49 17.73
CA ILE A 96 -5.53 -2.65 16.60
C ILE A 96 -4.29 -2.27 15.81
N HIS A 97 -4.25 -2.67 14.54
CA HIS A 97 -3.16 -2.36 13.62
C HIS A 97 -3.74 -1.79 12.32
N SER A 98 -2.95 -1.03 11.57
CA SER A 98 -3.27 -0.78 10.17
C SER A 98 -3.09 -2.05 9.35
N ALA A 99 -3.85 -2.16 8.26
CA ALA A 99 -3.63 -3.25 7.31
C ALA A 99 -2.24 -3.14 6.68
N ARG A 100 -1.69 -1.94 6.47
CA ARG A 100 -0.33 -1.75 5.97
C ARG A 100 0.72 -2.37 6.87
N GLU A 101 0.66 -2.12 8.18
CA GLU A 101 1.62 -2.67 9.14
C GLU A 101 1.60 -4.20 9.09
N PHE A 102 0.41 -4.80 9.05
CA PHE A 102 0.25 -6.25 8.90
C PHE A 102 0.79 -6.77 7.56
N VAL A 103 0.55 -6.03 6.46
CA VAL A 103 1.10 -6.33 5.12
C VAL A 103 2.62 -6.29 5.13
N TRP A 104 3.20 -5.23 5.67
CA TRP A 104 4.64 -5.04 5.77
C TRP A 104 5.29 -6.10 6.64
N TRP A 105 4.66 -6.47 7.76
CA TRP A 105 5.08 -7.57 8.62
C TRP A 105 5.17 -8.89 7.84
N TYR A 106 4.08 -9.34 7.21
CA TYR A 106 4.14 -10.61 6.47
C TYR A 106 5.04 -10.55 5.23
N ASN A 107 5.26 -9.36 4.66
CA ASN A 107 6.17 -9.17 3.53
C ASN A 107 7.62 -8.90 3.95
N GLY A 108 7.96 -8.94 5.23
CA GLY A 108 9.32 -8.81 5.71
C GLY A 108 9.92 -7.41 5.54
N HIS A 109 9.09 -6.37 5.63
CA HIS A 109 9.57 -4.99 5.67
C HIS A 109 10.30 -4.72 6.99
N PRO A 110 11.49 -4.10 6.99
CA PRO A 110 12.31 -4.00 8.19
C PRO A 110 11.66 -3.18 9.32
N ASP A 111 10.92 -2.13 8.99
CA ASP A 111 10.17 -1.34 9.99
C ASP A 111 9.06 -2.12 10.72
N MET A 112 8.65 -3.29 10.22
CA MET A 112 7.55 -4.08 10.80
C MET A 112 7.98 -5.48 11.23
N HIS A 113 9.28 -5.75 11.30
CA HIS A 113 9.80 -7.03 11.81
C HIS A 113 9.34 -7.32 13.24
N ASN A 114 9.35 -6.30 14.10
CA ASN A 114 8.97 -6.41 15.51
C ASN A 114 7.46 -6.30 15.74
N LEU A 115 6.64 -6.25 14.69
CA LEU A 115 5.19 -6.31 14.86
C LEU A 115 4.81 -7.70 15.37
N VAL A 116 4.09 -7.75 16.50
CA VAL A 116 3.61 -8.99 17.10
C VAL A 116 2.09 -8.97 17.12
N PRO A 117 1.42 -9.25 15.98
CA PRO A 117 -0.04 -9.35 15.97
C PRO A 117 -0.47 -10.55 16.83
N ASP A 118 -1.44 -10.35 17.72
CA ASP A 118 -1.97 -11.46 18.52
C ASP A 118 -2.86 -12.34 17.64
N LEU A 119 -2.31 -13.49 17.25
CA LEU A 119 -2.98 -14.48 16.42
C LEU A 119 -3.39 -15.73 17.20
N GLN A 120 -3.09 -15.82 18.50
CA GLN A 120 -3.25 -17.03 19.33
C GLN A 120 -4.32 -16.91 20.42
N ASN A 121 -4.60 -15.70 20.91
CA ASN A 121 -5.59 -15.49 21.98
C ASN A 121 -6.94 -15.00 21.45
N THR A 122 -7.21 -15.18 20.16
CA THR A 122 -8.46 -14.77 19.52
C THR A 122 -8.82 -15.70 18.36
N ASP A 123 -10.10 -15.96 18.17
CA ASP A 123 -10.61 -16.70 17.00
C ASP A 123 -11.09 -15.79 15.87
N SER A 124 -11.16 -14.47 16.11
CA SER A 124 -11.84 -13.52 15.23
C SER A 124 -10.99 -12.28 14.95
N ALA A 125 -10.91 -11.91 13.68
CA ALA A 125 -10.29 -10.67 13.20
C ALA A 125 -11.28 -9.80 12.44
N VAL A 126 -11.29 -8.49 12.70
CA VAL A 126 -12.12 -7.51 12.00
C VAL A 126 -11.24 -6.64 11.12
N VAL A 127 -11.48 -6.68 9.81
CA VAL A 127 -10.83 -5.82 8.83
C VAL A 127 -11.80 -4.71 8.44
N LEU A 128 -11.44 -3.47 8.77
CA LEU A 128 -12.27 -2.30 8.50
C LEU A 128 -11.92 -1.74 7.11
N GLY A 129 -12.77 -2.03 6.12
CA GLY A 129 -12.56 -1.73 4.72
C GLY A 129 -12.81 -2.94 3.82
N GLN A 130 -13.16 -2.66 2.56
CA GLN A 130 -13.47 -3.69 1.55
C GLN A 130 -12.77 -3.38 0.21
N GLY A 131 -11.50 -2.97 0.29
CA GLY A 131 -10.61 -2.81 -0.85
C GLY A 131 -9.73 -4.04 -1.07
N ASN A 132 -8.85 -4.02 -2.08
CA ASN A 132 -7.94 -5.14 -2.36
C ASN A 132 -7.04 -5.47 -1.15
N VAL A 133 -6.50 -4.47 -0.46
CA VAL A 133 -5.66 -4.70 0.72
C VAL A 133 -6.42 -5.42 1.83
N ALA A 134 -7.71 -5.10 2.03
CA ALA A 134 -8.56 -5.81 2.97
C ALA A 134 -8.73 -7.29 2.60
N LEU A 135 -8.86 -7.58 1.30
CA LEU A 135 -8.91 -8.95 0.80
C LEU A 135 -7.57 -9.67 0.97
N ASP A 136 -6.45 -9.00 0.74
CA ASP A 136 -5.12 -9.59 0.90
C ASP A 136 -4.88 -10.01 2.36
N VAL A 137 -5.12 -9.13 3.33
CA VAL A 137 -4.93 -9.47 4.75
C VAL A 137 -5.88 -10.59 5.19
N ALA A 138 -7.14 -10.58 4.74
CA ALA A 138 -8.08 -11.65 5.03
C ALA A 138 -7.64 -12.97 4.39
N ARG A 139 -7.13 -12.93 3.15
CA ARG A 139 -6.61 -14.11 2.44
C ARG A 139 -5.41 -14.70 3.16
N ILE A 140 -4.47 -13.88 3.65
CA ILE A 140 -3.31 -14.35 4.41
C ILE A 140 -3.73 -15.00 5.75
N LEU A 141 -4.68 -14.42 6.49
CA LEU A 141 -5.19 -14.99 7.74
C LEU A 141 -5.93 -16.33 7.53
N LEU A 142 -6.65 -16.45 6.41
CA LEU A 142 -7.52 -17.61 6.16
C LEU A 142 -6.81 -18.74 5.40
N ARG A 143 -5.86 -18.42 4.51
CA ARG A 143 -5.22 -19.40 3.62
C ARG A 143 -4.43 -20.47 4.38
N CYS A 144 -4.40 -21.66 3.80
CA CYS A 144 -3.63 -22.79 4.32
C CYS A 144 -2.14 -22.46 4.39
N THR A 145 -1.52 -22.65 5.56
CA THR A 145 -0.13 -22.28 5.82
C THR A 145 0.87 -23.10 5.01
N THR A 146 0.52 -24.32 4.59
CA THR A 146 1.37 -25.13 3.67
C THR A 146 1.46 -24.50 2.28
N LYS A 147 0.39 -23.82 1.82
CA LYS A 147 0.42 -23.06 0.56
C LYS A 147 1.18 -21.75 0.71
N LEU A 148 1.10 -21.10 1.87
CA LEU A 148 1.92 -19.92 2.15
C LEU A 148 3.40 -20.26 2.30
N ALA A 149 3.74 -21.44 2.81
CA ALA A 149 5.12 -21.88 3.02
C ALA A 149 5.95 -21.94 1.72
N SER A 150 5.33 -22.09 0.55
CA SER A 150 6.00 -22.06 -0.75
C SER A 150 6.08 -20.66 -1.39
N THR A 151 5.61 -19.61 -0.70
CA THR A 151 5.66 -18.22 -1.19
C THR A 151 6.88 -17.47 -0.64
N ASP A 152 7.03 -16.18 -0.94
CA ASP A 152 8.08 -15.32 -0.36
C ASP A 152 7.65 -14.62 0.95
N ILE A 153 6.60 -15.10 1.63
CA ILE A 153 6.18 -14.61 2.96
C ILE A 153 7.35 -14.66 3.95
N ALA A 154 7.47 -13.69 4.85
CA ALA A 154 8.52 -13.69 5.86
C ALA A 154 8.41 -14.91 6.81
N GLY A 155 9.54 -15.54 7.15
CA GLY A 155 9.58 -16.70 8.03
C GLY A 155 8.88 -16.49 9.37
N HIS A 156 9.16 -15.37 10.06
CA HIS A 156 8.54 -15.05 11.35
C HIS A 156 7.01 -14.93 11.25
N ALA A 157 6.50 -14.36 10.16
CA ALA A 157 5.06 -14.21 9.95
C ALA A 157 4.39 -15.55 9.63
N LEU A 158 5.04 -16.40 8.83
CA LEU A 158 4.57 -17.75 8.57
C LEU A 158 4.47 -18.59 9.86
N ASP A 159 5.44 -18.48 10.75
CA ASP A 159 5.45 -19.22 12.01
C ASP A 159 4.36 -18.73 12.98
N ALA A 160 4.12 -17.41 13.03
CA ALA A 160 2.96 -16.85 13.73
C ALA A 160 1.62 -17.32 13.13
N LEU A 161 1.51 -17.40 11.80
CA LEU A 161 0.30 -17.88 11.12
C LEU A 161 0.05 -19.38 11.34
N LYS A 162 1.10 -20.21 11.44
CA LYS A 162 0.98 -21.64 11.77
C LYS A 162 0.39 -21.88 13.15
N SER A 163 0.69 -21.01 14.11
CA SER A 163 0.15 -21.08 15.48
C SER A 163 -1.20 -20.37 15.62
N SER A 164 -1.74 -19.80 14.55
CA SER A 164 -2.93 -18.95 14.65
C SER A 164 -4.22 -19.72 14.98
N THR A 165 -4.96 -19.19 15.94
CA THR A 165 -6.30 -19.62 16.33
C THR A 165 -7.41 -18.91 15.55
N ILE A 166 -7.09 -17.97 14.66
CA ILE A 166 -8.08 -17.25 13.85
C ILE A 166 -8.88 -18.26 13.01
N ARG A 167 -10.19 -18.18 13.16
CA ARG A 167 -11.20 -18.93 12.41
C ARG A 167 -12.13 -18.02 11.63
N LYS A 168 -12.40 -16.80 12.13
CA LYS A 168 -13.35 -15.87 11.51
C LYS A 168 -12.67 -14.57 11.12
N VAL A 169 -12.86 -14.14 9.88
CA VAL A 169 -12.43 -12.82 9.42
C VAL A 169 -13.62 -12.03 8.91
N TYR A 170 -13.85 -10.85 9.47
CA TYR A 170 -14.95 -9.95 9.10
C TYR A 170 -14.44 -8.79 8.26
N LEU A 171 -14.88 -8.71 7.01
CA LEU A 171 -14.63 -7.58 6.11
C LEU A 171 -15.78 -6.57 6.24
N VAL A 172 -15.55 -5.53 7.04
CA VAL A 172 -16.59 -4.54 7.40
C VAL A 172 -16.53 -3.33 6.47
N GLY A 173 -17.61 -3.06 5.77
CA GLY A 173 -17.78 -1.92 4.88
C GLY A 173 -18.89 -0.98 5.35
N ARG A 174 -18.59 0.33 5.37
CA ARG A 174 -19.59 1.38 5.68
C ARG A 174 -20.65 1.58 4.59
N ARG A 175 -20.49 0.97 3.41
CA ARG A 175 -21.43 1.07 2.28
C ARG A 175 -21.89 -0.33 1.88
N GLY A 176 -22.69 -0.41 0.81
CA GLY A 176 -23.20 -1.65 0.28
C GLY A 176 -22.24 -2.40 -0.64
N PRO A 177 -22.64 -3.60 -1.10
CA PRO A 177 -21.86 -4.44 -2.01
C PRO A 177 -21.44 -3.76 -3.32
N VAL A 178 -22.29 -2.87 -3.86
CA VAL A 178 -22.03 -2.16 -5.13
C VAL A 178 -20.88 -1.15 -4.98
N GLN A 179 -20.68 -0.60 -3.79
CA GLN A 179 -19.64 0.39 -3.52
C GLN A 179 -18.35 -0.22 -2.92
N ALA A 180 -18.24 -1.55 -2.87
CA ALA A 180 -17.02 -2.24 -2.50
C ALA A 180 -15.87 -1.84 -3.44
N ALA A 181 -14.70 -1.54 -2.88
CA ALA A 181 -13.56 -0.97 -3.62
C ALA A 181 -12.61 -2.06 -4.16
N CYS A 182 -12.89 -3.33 -3.88
CA CYS A 182 -12.11 -4.45 -4.38
C CYS A 182 -12.33 -4.66 -5.88
N THR A 183 -11.37 -5.33 -6.51
CA THR A 183 -11.48 -5.72 -7.92
C THR A 183 -12.03 -7.13 -8.05
N ALA A 184 -12.64 -7.42 -9.20
CA ALA A 184 -13.20 -8.74 -9.47
C ALA A 184 -12.16 -9.88 -9.50
N LYS A 185 -10.87 -9.59 -9.78
CA LYS A 185 -9.78 -10.57 -9.72
C LYS A 185 -9.57 -11.00 -8.26
N GLU A 186 -9.25 -10.04 -7.40
CA GLU A 186 -8.96 -10.29 -5.98
C GLU A 186 -10.15 -10.91 -5.24
N LEU A 187 -11.37 -10.45 -5.56
CA LEU A 187 -12.57 -11.03 -4.99
C LEU A 187 -12.75 -12.51 -5.40
N ARG A 188 -12.50 -12.87 -6.66
CA ARG A 188 -12.59 -14.28 -7.10
C ARG A 188 -11.60 -15.18 -6.37
N GLU A 189 -10.41 -14.68 -6.10
CA GLU A 189 -9.36 -15.46 -5.43
C GLU A 189 -9.70 -15.77 -3.98
N ILE A 190 -10.21 -14.79 -3.22
CA ILE A 190 -10.60 -15.03 -1.83
C ILE A 190 -11.87 -15.88 -1.72
N LEU A 191 -12.83 -15.69 -2.63
CA LEU A 191 -14.05 -16.53 -2.71
C LEU A 191 -13.73 -17.98 -3.14
N GLY A 192 -12.60 -18.20 -3.82
CA GLY A 192 -12.13 -19.52 -4.25
C GLY A 192 -11.25 -20.25 -3.24
N LEU A 193 -11.09 -19.71 -2.01
CA LEU A 193 -10.29 -20.38 -0.99
C LEU A 193 -10.92 -21.72 -0.57
N GLN A 194 -10.09 -22.75 -0.55
CA GLN A 194 -10.48 -24.09 -0.08
C GLN A 194 -10.65 -24.07 1.44
N ASN A 195 -11.64 -24.82 1.95
CA ASN A 195 -11.94 -24.94 3.38
C ASN A 195 -12.22 -23.58 4.07
N VAL A 196 -12.79 -22.63 3.34
CA VAL A 196 -13.30 -21.36 3.89
C VAL A 196 -14.77 -21.22 3.51
N HIS A 197 -15.63 -21.00 4.51
CA HIS A 197 -17.05 -20.74 4.32
C HIS A 197 -17.28 -19.23 4.18
N VAL A 198 -17.96 -18.81 3.11
CA VAL A 198 -18.21 -17.39 2.84
C VAL A 198 -19.61 -17.01 3.32
N CYS A 199 -19.67 -16.08 4.28
CA CYS A 199 -20.88 -15.58 4.90
C CYS A 199 -21.25 -14.21 4.33
N ILE A 200 -22.41 -14.11 3.68
CA ILE A 200 -22.99 -12.86 3.17
C ILE A 200 -24.48 -12.85 3.50
N LYS A 201 -24.98 -11.80 4.14
CA LYS A 201 -26.42 -11.65 4.42
C LYS A 201 -27.17 -11.36 3.12
N GLU A 202 -28.18 -12.16 2.78
CA GLU A 202 -28.96 -11.98 1.55
C GLU A 202 -29.63 -10.60 1.47
N GLY A 203 -30.11 -10.08 2.61
CA GLY A 203 -30.71 -8.75 2.68
C GLY A 203 -29.75 -7.62 2.27
N ASP A 204 -28.44 -7.78 2.48
CA ASP A 204 -27.45 -6.76 2.12
C ASP A 204 -27.20 -6.70 0.60
N LEU A 205 -27.60 -7.72 -0.15
CA LEU A 205 -27.45 -7.79 -1.61
C LEU A 205 -28.58 -7.09 -2.38
N ALA A 206 -29.65 -6.69 -1.69
CA ALA A 206 -30.73 -5.92 -2.27
C ALA A 206 -30.20 -4.61 -2.88
N THR A 207 -30.69 -4.26 -4.07
CA THR A 207 -30.21 -3.08 -4.81
C THR A 207 -31.29 -2.03 -4.96
N SER A 208 -30.95 -0.79 -4.66
CA SER A 208 -31.76 0.39 -4.91
C SER A 208 -31.73 0.80 -6.40
N PRO A 209 -32.60 1.71 -6.85
CA PRO A 209 -32.50 2.29 -8.20
C PRO A 209 -31.14 2.95 -8.49
N ALA A 210 -30.57 3.66 -7.50
CA ALA A 210 -29.26 4.29 -7.59
C ALA A 210 -28.15 3.24 -7.76
N ASP A 211 -28.18 2.14 -7.00
CA ASP A 211 -27.22 1.04 -7.17
C ASP A 211 -27.25 0.46 -8.60
N LYS A 212 -28.46 0.31 -9.17
CA LYS A 212 -28.64 -0.18 -10.54
C LYS A 212 -28.08 0.81 -11.57
N GLU A 213 -28.15 2.11 -11.30
CA GLU A 213 -27.51 3.13 -12.13
C GLU A 213 -25.99 3.10 -12.03
N GLU A 214 -25.43 3.03 -10.81
CA GLU A 214 -23.98 2.91 -10.61
C GLU A 214 -23.40 1.67 -11.32
N MET A 215 -24.08 0.54 -11.27
CA MET A 215 -23.68 -0.68 -11.96
C MET A 215 -23.87 -0.61 -13.48
N ARG A 216 -24.84 0.17 -13.98
CA ARG A 216 -24.97 0.46 -15.42
C ARG A 216 -23.76 1.24 -15.91
N ASN A 217 -23.33 2.24 -15.14
CA ASN A 217 -22.21 3.13 -15.47
C ASN A 217 -20.82 2.52 -15.18
N SER A 218 -20.74 1.47 -14.36
CA SER A 218 -19.48 0.80 -14.04
C SER A 218 -19.56 -0.72 -14.14
N ARG A 219 -18.92 -1.26 -15.19
CA ARG A 219 -18.75 -2.72 -15.36
C ARG A 219 -17.99 -3.35 -14.19
N ILE A 220 -17.07 -2.61 -13.56
CA ILE A 220 -16.30 -3.09 -12.40
C ILE A 220 -17.23 -3.33 -11.22
N LYS A 221 -18.05 -2.34 -10.85
CA LYS A 221 -19.02 -2.44 -9.75
C LYS A 221 -20.02 -3.58 -9.99
N ARG A 222 -20.57 -3.65 -11.21
CA ARG A 222 -21.50 -4.73 -11.62
C ARG A 222 -20.88 -6.11 -11.41
N ARG A 223 -19.64 -6.30 -11.87
CA ARG A 223 -18.97 -7.59 -11.77
C ARG A 223 -18.68 -7.99 -10.31
N VAL A 224 -18.34 -7.03 -9.46
CA VAL A 224 -18.14 -7.26 -8.02
C VAL A 224 -19.45 -7.70 -7.36
N HIS A 225 -20.55 -6.98 -7.62
CA HIS A 225 -21.87 -7.33 -7.09
C HIS A 225 -22.34 -8.72 -7.53
N GLU A 226 -22.17 -9.07 -8.82
CA GLU A 226 -22.49 -10.41 -9.35
C GLU A 226 -21.74 -11.53 -8.61
N LEU A 227 -20.45 -11.32 -8.32
CA LEU A 227 -19.62 -12.30 -7.63
C LEU A 227 -20.06 -12.49 -6.17
N LEU A 228 -20.33 -11.39 -5.46
CA LEU A 228 -20.85 -11.44 -4.08
C LEU A 228 -22.22 -12.13 -4.04
N SER A 229 -23.11 -11.80 -4.98
CA SER A 229 -24.44 -12.40 -5.07
C SER A 229 -24.37 -13.91 -5.33
N LYS A 230 -23.48 -14.33 -6.24
CA LYS A 230 -23.24 -15.75 -6.50
C LYS A 230 -22.69 -16.47 -5.27
N ALA A 231 -21.71 -15.87 -4.58
CA ALA A 231 -21.11 -16.46 -3.39
C ALA A 231 -22.13 -16.70 -2.27
N ALA A 232 -23.05 -15.76 -2.04
CA ALA A 232 -24.10 -15.89 -1.04
C ALA A 232 -25.03 -17.10 -1.27
N THR A 233 -25.24 -17.49 -2.54
CA THR A 233 -26.07 -18.65 -2.89
C THR A 233 -25.32 -19.99 -2.85
N MET A 234 -24.01 -20.00 -3.10
CA MET A 234 -23.24 -21.24 -3.30
C MET A 234 -22.90 -21.98 -2.00
N HIS A 235 -22.78 -21.26 -0.87
CA HIS A 235 -22.27 -21.84 0.38
C HIS A 235 -23.37 -22.27 1.36
N LYS A 236 -24.62 -22.45 0.92
CA LYS A 236 -25.73 -22.86 1.79
C LYS A 236 -25.63 -24.31 2.33
N GLU A 237 -24.78 -25.15 1.76
CA GLU A 237 -24.69 -26.57 2.12
C GLU A 237 -23.32 -26.95 2.70
N LYS A 238 -23.37 -27.55 3.91
CA LYS A 238 -22.29 -28.09 4.75
C LYS A 238 -21.41 -27.07 5.48
N ASN A 239 -21.84 -26.70 6.70
CA ASN A 239 -20.94 -26.25 7.76
C ASN A 239 -20.40 -27.47 8.50
N SER A 240 -19.11 -27.78 8.34
CA SER A 240 -18.40 -28.53 9.38
C SER A 240 -17.97 -27.54 10.46
N ASN A 241 -18.08 -27.93 11.73
CA ASN A 241 -17.74 -27.06 12.88
C ASN A 241 -16.27 -26.58 12.91
N ASP A 242 -15.41 -27.07 12.01
CA ASP A 242 -13.97 -26.80 12.00
C ASP A 242 -13.50 -25.97 10.78
N GLN A 243 -14.45 -25.48 9.97
CA GLN A 243 -14.13 -24.66 8.80
C GLN A 243 -13.88 -23.20 9.18
N LYS A 244 -12.89 -22.55 8.55
CA LYS A 244 -12.70 -21.09 8.69
C LYS A 244 -13.82 -20.32 7.98
N GLU A 245 -14.13 -19.13 8.43
CA GLU A 245 -15.21 -18.29 7.92
C GLU A 245 -14.71 -16.92 7.45
N LEU A 246 -15.21 -16.48 6.29
CA LEU A 246 -15.05 -15.13 5.76
C LEU A 246 -16.40 -14.43 5.73
N HIS A 247 -16.56 -13.40 6.55
CA HIS A 247 -17.80 -12.63 6.63
C HIS A 247 -17.67 -11.33 5.87
N PHE A 248 -18.55 -11.08 4.90
CA PHE A 248 -18.74 -9.74 4.35
C PHE A 248 -19.85 -9.04 5.13
N VAL A 249 -19.49 -7.97 5.86
CA VAL A 249 -20.42 -7.18 6.66
C VAL A 249 -20.57 -5.82 6.00
N PHE A 250 -21.74 -5.58 5.39
CA PHE A 250 -22.04 -4.31 4.72
C PHE A 250 -22.81 -3.37 5.63
N PHE A 251 -22.86 -2.10 5.23
CA PHE A 251 -23.66 -1.08 5.90
C PHE A 251 -23.33 -0.92 7.40
N ARG A 252 -22.04 -0.96 7.74
CA ARG A 252 -21.54 -0.78 9.11
C ARG A 252 -20.34 0.17 9.14
N LYS A 253 -20.42 1.20 9.97
CA LYS A 253 -19.27 2.08 10.26
C LYS A 253 -18.83 1.89 11.72
N PRO A 254 -17.51 1.82 11.99
CA PRO A 254 -17.01 1.76 13.36
C PRO A 254 -17.23 3.09 14.07
N THR A 255 -17.67 3.05 15.33
CA THR A 255 -17.91 4.24 16.16
C THR A 255 -17.04 4.29 17.41
N ARG A 256 -16.65 3.14 17.97
CA ARG A 256 -15.59 3.03 18.98
C ARG A 256 -15.01 1.63 19.03
N PHE A 257 -13.82 1.50 19.60
CA PHE A 257 -13.22 0.23 19.95
C PHE A 257 -13.41 -0.03 21.45
N LEU A 258 -13.95 -1.20 21.77
CA LEU A 258 -14.25 -1.61 23.13
C LEU A 258 -13.09 -2.46 23.67
N PRO A 259 -12.62 -2.20 24.90
CA PRO A 259 -11.58 -3.01 25.51
C PRO A 259 -12.10 -4.42 25.84
N SER A 260 -11.19 -5.39 25.89
CA SER A 260 -11.43 -6.70 26.49
C SER A 260 -11.63 -6.57 28.02
N GLU A 261 -12.03 -7.66 28.68
CA GLU A 261 -12.18 -7.67 30.15
C GLU A 261 -10.90 -7.24 30.89
N GLY A 262 -9.72 -7.45 30.29
CA GLY A 262 -8.41 -7.00 30.80
C GLY A 262 -8.06 -5.54 30.49
N GLY A 263 -8.95 -4.76 29.88
CA GLY A 263 -8.86 -3.30 29.70
C GLY A 263 -7.84 -2.77 28.69
N SER A 264 -6.87 -3.59 28.25
CA SER A 264 -5.68 -3.12 27.52
C SER A 264 -5.54 -3.62 26.08
N THR A 265 -6.40 -4.55 25.67
CA THR A 265 -6.51 -5.08 24.30
C THR A 265 -7.91 -4.83 23.78
N VAL A 266 -8.10 -4.81 22.46
CA VAL A 266 -9.43 -4.76 21.85
C VAL A 266 -10.19 -6.05 22.17
N GLY A 267 -11.46 -5.91 22.57
CA GLY A 267 -12.39 -7.02 22.79
C GLY A 267 -13.57 -7.01 21.81
N ALA A 268 -13.93 -5.83 21.29
CA ALA A 268 -14.95 -5.67 20.27
C ALA A 268 -14.82 -4.34 19.51
N VAL A 269 -15.50 -4.25 18.36
CA VAL A 269 -15.74 -3.00 17.64
C VAL A 269 -17.23 -2.68 17.74
N GLU A 270 -17.58 -1.51 18.27
CA GLU A 270 -18.95 -0.99 18.18
C GLU A 270 -19.15 -0.46 16.74
N LEU A 271 -20.18 -0.97 16.09
CA LEU A 271 -20.54 -0.64 14.71
C LEU A 271 -21.92 0.03 14.70
N GLU A 272 -22.02 1.19 14.07
CA GLU A 272 -23.31 1.79 13.75
C GLU A 272 -23.79 1.30 12.39
N LYS A 273 -25.06 0.90 12.30
CA LYS A 273 -25.71 0.61 11.02
C LYS A 273 -25.79 1.88 10.18
N THR A 274 -25.63 1.71 8.88
CA THR A 274 -25.67 2.81 7.93
C THR A 274 -26.68 2.56 6.84
N LEU A 275 -27.18 3.63 6.23
CA LEU A 275 -27.90 3.59 4.97
C LEU A 275 -27.18 4.47 3.93
N LEU A 276 -27.48 4.27 2.66
CA LEU A 276 -26.96 5.11 1.59
C LEU A 276 -27.90 6.29 1.34
N LYS A 277 -27.34 7.49 1.19
CA LYS A 277 -28.02 8.67 0.65
C LYS A 277 -27.22 9.23 -0.50
N ASP A 278 -27.89 9.86 -1.45
CA ASP A 278 -27.23 10.57 -2.53
C ASP A 278 -26.65 11.89 -2.00
N ASP A 279 -25.38 12.11 -2.26
CA ASP A 279 -24.71 13.37 -1.96
C ASP A 279 -25.09 14.40 -3.02
N ALA A 280 -25.80 15.45 -2.61
CA ALA A 280 -26.35 16.45 -3.53
C ALA A 280 -25.28 17.24 -4.30
N VAL A 281 -24.02 17.25 -3.83
CA VAL A 281 -22.92 18.00 -4.44
C VAL A 281 -22.16 17.15 -5.44
N THR A 282 -21.85 15.90 -5.08
CA THR A 282 -21.00 15.01 -5.87
C THR A 282 -21.79 14.01 -6.70
N GLY A 283 -23.09 13.85 -6.44
CA GLY A 283 -23.96 12.85 -7.05
C GLY A 283 -23.64 11.41 -6.65
N ASN A 284 -22.72 11.19 -5.70
CA ASN A 284 -22.31 9.86 -5.27
C ASN A 284 -23.13 9.39 -4.07
N GLN A 285 -23.30 8.06 -3.93
CA GLN A 285 -23.87 7.48 -2.72
C GLN A 285 -22.90 7.52 -1.54
N VAL A 286 -23.33 8.16 -0.45
CA VAL A 286 -22.60 8.29 0.83
C VAL A 286 -23.31 7.53 1.96
N ALA A 287 -22.52 7.02 2.91
CA ALA A 287 -23.05 6.32 4.06
C ALA A 287 -23.46 7.30 5.17
N VAL A 288 -24.69 7.16 5.67
CA VAL A 288 -25.22 7.94 6.79
C VAL A 288 -25.64 6.98 7.90
N GLY A 289 -25.32 7.34 9.14
CA GLY A 289 -25.67 6.55 10.31
C GLY A 289 -27.17 6.52 10.59
N THR A 290 -27.67 5.39 11.10
CA THR A 290 -29.09 5.23 11.46
C THR A 290 -29.35 5.43 12.96
N GLY A 291 -28.31 5.55 13.79
CA GLY A 291 -28.42 5.54 15.25
C GLY A 291 -28.64 4.15 15.87
N GLU A 292 -28.60 3.07 15.08
CA GLU A 292 -28.63 1.70 15.59
C GLU A 292 -27.20 1.14 15.71
N PHE A 293 -26.85 0.60 16.88
CA PHE A 293 -25.50 0.12 17.18
C PHE A 293 -25.49 -1.38 17.45
N GLU A 294 -24.39 -2.05 17.12
CA GLU A 294 -24.12 -3.44 17.44
C GLU A 294 -22.62 -3.65 17.72
N ASP A 295 -22.30 -4.54 18.66
CA ASP A 295 -20.92 -4.88 18.99
C ASP A 295 -20.47 -6.14 18.25
N LEU A 296 -19.33 -6.05 17.58
CA LEU A 296 -18.68 -7.19 16.93
C LEU A 296 -17.45 -7.61 17.73
N LYS A 297 -17.54 -8.73 18.43
CA LYS A 297 -16.44 -9.28 19.25
C LYS A 297 -15.24 -9.69 18.38
N CYS A 298 -14.05 -9.29 18.80
CA CYS A 298 -12.78 -9.63 18.15
C CYS A 298 -11.58 -9.29 19.03
N GLY A 299 -10.49 -10.05 18.88
CA GLY A 299 -9.20 -9.73 19.51
C GLY A 299 -8.18 -9.08 18.57
N LEU A 300 -8.49 -8.98 17.26
CA LEU A 300 -7.65 -8.33 16.26
C LEU A 300 -8.48 -7.42 15.37
N VAL A 301 -8.02 -6.18 15.18
CA VAL A 301 -8.59 -5.22 14.22
C VAL A 301 -7.51 -4.77 13.24
N LEU A 302 -7.81 -4.85 11.94
CA LEU A 302 -6.96 -4.35 10.86
C LEU A 302 -7.65 -3.19 10.14
N LYS A 303 -7.13 -1.98 10.28
CA LYS A 303 -7.65 -0.77 9.63
C LYS A 303 -7.20 -0.73 8.16
N SER A 304 -8.09 -1.06 7.23
CA SER A 304 -7.85 -1.03 5.78
C SER A 304 -8.60 0.12 5.09
N ILE A 305 -8.51 1.33 5.67
CA ILE A 305 -9.23 2.53 5.21
C ILE A 305 -8.41 3.48 4.31
N GLY A 306 -7.28 2.98 3.81
CA GLY A 306 -6.42 3.68 2.86
C GLY A 306 -5.19 4.32 3.49
N TYR A 307 -4.25 4.66 2.63
CA TYR A 307 -2.96 5.25 2.99
C TYR A 307 -3.05 6.78 2.96
N LYS A 308 -1.97 7.42 3.41
CA LYS A 308 -1.71 8.84 3.27
C LYS A 308 -0.22 9.06 3.01
N SER A 309 0.11 9.96 2.09
CA SER A 309 1.49 10.44 1.95
C SER A 309 1.85 11.37 3.10
N LEU A 310 3.15 11.52 3.36
CA LEU A 310 3.67 12.45 4.35
C LEU A 310 4.29 13.67 3.66
N PRO A 311 4.15 14.87 4.23
CA PRO A 311 4.83 16.06 3.74
C PRO A 311 6.34 15.94 3.98
N THR A 312 7.11 16.63 3.14
CA THR A 312 8.55 16.87 3.34
C THR A 312 8.76 18.37 3.43
N GLU A 313 9.76 18.80 4.20
CA GLU A 313 10.12 20.22 4.29
C GLU A 313 10.38 20.84 2.90
N GLY A 314 9.84 22.04 2.67
CA GLY A 314 9.95 22.74 1.39
C GLY A 314 9.06 22.22 0.27
N LEU A 315 8.12 21.30 0.56
CA LEU A 315 7.18 20.75 -0.43
C LEU A 315 5.73 21.17 -0.14
N PRO A 316 5.03 21.83 -1.08
CA PRO A 316 3.60 22.09 -0.97
C PRO A 316 2.80 20.79 -0.81
N PHE A 317 1.85 20.77 0.11
CA PHE A 317 1.13 19.54 0.47
C PHE A 317 -0.34 19.77 0.82
N ASP A 318 -1.24 19.06 0.14
CA ASP A 318 -2.66 19.02 0.50
C ASP A 318 -2.85 17.98 1.62
N ASN A 319 -2.93 18.46 2.87
CA ASN A 319 -3.07 17.60 4.05
C ASN A 319 -4.37 16.79 4.07
N TYR A 320 -5.42 17.26 3.39
CA TYR A 320 -6.73 16.59 3.35
C TYR A 320 -6.71 15.43 2.36
N LYS A 321 -6.25 15.68 1.13
CA LYS A 321 -6.10 14.63 0.10
C LYS A 321 -4.90 13.73 0.36
N GLY A 322 -3.88 14.24 1.04
CA GLY A 322 -2.61 13.54 1.30
C GLY A 322 -1.79 13.39 0.03
N VAL A 323 -1.70 14.44 -0.79
CA VAL A 323 -0.98 14.47 -2.08
C VAL A 323 -0.26 15.80 -2.26
N VAL A 324 0.70 15.83 -3.18
CA VAL A 324 1.33 17.08 -3.63
C VAL A 324 0.45 17.74 -4.69
N PRO A 325 0.01 19.01 -4.50
CA PRO A 325 -0.68 19.77 -5.53
C PRO A 325 0.16 19.84 -6.82
N ASN A 326 -0.42 19.44 -7.94
CA ASN A 326 0.31 19.35 -9.20
C ASN A 326 -0.57 19.57 -10.44
N LEU A 327 0.04 19.98 -11.54
CA LEU A 327 -0.56 20.05 -12.88
C LEU A 327 0.18 19.10 -13.82
N ARG A 328 -0.46 18.00 -14.20
CA ARG A 328 0.14 16.93 -15.05
C ARG A 328 1.49 16.42 -14.51
N GLY A 329 1.69 16.49 -13.20
CA GLY A 329 2.92 16.09 -12.51
C GLY A 329 3.91 17.22 -12.21
N ARG A 330 3.72 18.44 -12.74
CA ARG A 330 4.48 19.64 -12.31
C ARG A 330 3.98 20.09 -10.94
N VAL A 331 4.86 20.22 -9.95
CA VAL A 331 4.45 20.64 -8.59
C VAL A 331 4.00 22.10 -8.61
N LEU A 332 2.94 22.41 -7.86
CA LEU A 332 2.38 23.76 -7.76
C LEU A 332 2.81 24.40 -6.44
N SER A 333 3.23 25.66 -6.49
CA SER A 333 3.54 26.48 -5.32
C SER A 333 2.27 27.01 -4.66
N SER A 334 2.27 27.10 -3.34
CA SER A 334 1.14 27.60 -2.52
C SER A 334 1.45 28.94 -1.84
N GLU A 335 2.62 29.54 -2.07
CA GLU A 335 3.08 30.73 -1.33
C GLU A 335 2.51 32.06 -1.85
N SER A 336 1.69 32.08 -2.91
CA SER A 336 1.08 33.32 -3.43
C SER A 336 -0.40 33.15 -3.80
N GLU A 337 -1.14 34.27 -3.91
CA GLU A 337 -2.53 34.30 -4.40
C GLU A 337 -2.68 33.71 -5.81
N THR A 338 -1.57 33.58 -6.55
CA THR A 338 -1.50 32.97 -7.88
C THR A 338 -0.79 31.61 -7.84
N THR A 339 -1.48 30.56 -8.28
CA THR A 339 -0.88 29.23 -8.43
C THR A 339 0.18 29.23 -9.54
N THR A 340 1.44 29.03 -9.17
CA THR A 340 2.58 28.92 -10.09
C THR A 340 3.18 27.51 -10.07
N VAL A 341 3.91 27.14 -11.12
CA VAL A 341 4.63 25.85 -11.20
C VAL A 341 6.04 26.01 -10.60
N GLU A 342 6.43 25.05 -9.76
CA GLU A 342 7.79 24.91 -9.25
C GLU A 342 8.72 24.33 -10.34
N ALA A 343 9.53 25.18 -10.97
CA ALA A 343 10.45 24.76 -12.03
C ALA A 343 11.40 23.65 -11.55
N GLY A 344 11.56 22.60 -12.38
CA GLY A 344 12.42 21.45 -12.07
C GLY A 344 11.86 20.47 -11.05
N LEU A 345 10.67 20.70 -10.47
CA LEU A 345 10.10 19.84 -9.44
C LEU A 345 8.81 19.14 -9.93
N TYR A 346 8.83 17.80 -9.88
CA TYR A 346 7.75 16.97 -10.38
C TYR A 346 7.35 15.91 -9.36
N VAL A 347 6.17 15.32 -9.55
CA VAL A 347 5.62 14.26 -8.70
C VAL A 347 4.98 13.16 -9.54
N VAL A 348 5.10 11.91 -9.09
CA VAL A 348 4.50 10.73 -9.74
C VAL A 348 3.82 9.79 -8.74
N GLY A 349 3.11 8.79 -9.26
CA GLY A 349 2.58 7.69 -8.47
C GLY A 349 1.51 8.11 -7.46
N TRP A 350 1.52 7.48 -6.29
CA TRP A 350 0.52 7.74 -5.24
C TRP A 350 0.68 9.11 -4.58
N LEU A 351 1.90 9.66 -4.53
CA LEU A 351 2.11 11.02 -4.04
C LEU A 351 1.42 12.08 -4.92
N LYS A 352 1.32 11.80 -6.23
CA LYS A 352 0.62 12.64 -7.23
C LYS A 352 -0.89 12.48 -7.20
N ARG A 353 -1.38 11.23 -7.15
CA ARG A 353 -2.80 10.89 -7.42
C ARG A 353 -3.60 10.43 -6.20
N GLY A 354 -2.93 10.24 -5.07
CA GLY A 354 -3.45 9.51 -3.91
C GLY A 354 -3.28 7.99 -4.07
N PRO A 355 -3.45 7.24 -2.97
CA PRO A 355 -3.11 5.83 -2.88
C PRO A 355 -4.20 4.92 -3.46
N THR A 356 -4.46 5.08 -4.74
CA THR A 356 -5.45 4.29 -5.49
C THR A 356 -4.89 3.82 -6.84
N GLY A 357 -5.44 2.70 -7.31
CA GLY A 357 -5.04 2.06 -8.55
C GLY A 357 -3.98 0.97 -8.37
N ILE A 358 -3.77 0.22 -9.44
CA ILE A 358 -2.82 -0.90 -9.51
C ILE A 358 -1.47 -0.43 -10.05
N VAL A 359 -0.47 -1.32 -10.09
CA VAL A 359 0.87 -1.02 -10.64
C VAL A 359 0.79 -0.40 -12.04
N ALA A 360 -0.07 -0.92 -12.91
CA ALA A 360 -0.26 -0.39 -14.27
C ALA A 360 -0.79 1.06 -14.28
N THR A 361 -1.61 1.46 -13.31
CA THR A 361 -2.10 2.84 -13.21
C THR A 361 -0.95 3.84 -12.96
N ASN A 362 0.09 3.40 -12.25
CA ASN A 362 1.27 4.22 -11.98
C ASN A 362 2.17 4.38 -13.22
N LEU A 363 2.13 3.43 -14.17
CA LEU A 363 2.86 3.55 -15.43
C LEU A 363 2.35 4.75 -16.25
N HIS A 364 1.04 4.83 -16.49
CA HIS A 364 0.44 5.95 -17.23
C HIS A 364 0.62 7.29 -16.52
N CYS A 365 0.52 7.29 -15.19
CA CYS A 365 0.80 8.47 -14.38
C CYS A 365 2.25 8.98 -14.54
N ALA A 366 3.21 8.06 -14.63
CA ALA A 366 4.62 8.39 -14.84
C ALA A 366 4.87 8.85 -16.28
N GLU A 367 4.24 8.23 -17.28
CA GLU A 367 4.31 8.63 -18.68
C GLU A 367 3.85 10.09 -18.89
N GLU A 368 2.74 10.49 -18.28
CA GLU A 368 2.26 11.90 -18.34
C GLU A 368 3.27 12.89 -17.73
N THR A 369 3.89 12.50 -16.62
CA THR A 369 4.85 13.37 -15.93
C THR A 369 6.15 13.47 -16.72
N VAL A 370 6.62 12.36 -17.30
CA VAL A 370 7.76 12.34 -18.21
C VAL A 370 7.48 13.20 -19.45
N ALA A 371 6.28 13.15 -20.02
CA ALA A 371 5.91 14.01 -21.14
C ALA A 371 5.99 15.49 -20.78
N SER A 372 5.59 15.86 -19.56
CA SER A 372 5.70 17.22 -19.03
C SER A 372 7.17 17.65 -18.85
N ILE A 373 8.02 16.79 -18.32
CA ILE A 373 9.47 17.06 -18.19
C ILE A 373 10.10 17.32 -19.57
N LEU A 374 9.79 16.48 -20.55
CA LEU A 374 10.34 16.64 -21.91
C LEU A 374 9.81 17.90 -22.61
N GLU A 375 8.59 18.33 -22.31
CA GLU A 375 8.02 19.60 -22.78
C GLU A 375 8.77 20.79 -22.17
N ASP A 376 9.03 20.76 -20.87
CA ASP A 376 9.76 21.83 -20.18
C ASP A 376 11.22 21.93 -20.64
N ASP A 377 11.86 20.78 -20.92
CA ASP A 377 13.20 20.71 -21.51
C ASP A 377 13.26 21.40 -22.89
N ARG A 378 12.30 21.09 -23.79
CA ARG A 378 12.20 21.74 -25.11
C ARG A 378 11.96 23.24 -25.02
N ASN A 379 11.28 23.68 -23.96
CA ASN A 379 11.01 25.10 -23.70
C ASN A 379 12.18 25.81 -22.99
N GLY A 380 13.30 25.11 -22.74
CA GLY A 380 14.49 25.68 -22.11
C GLY A 380 14.34 25.95 -20.62
N VAL A 381 13.36 25.36 -19.93
CA VAL A 381 13.09 25.59 -18.50
C VAL A 381 14.29 25.22 -17.62
N PHE A 382 15.09 24.23 -18.04
CA PHE A 382 16.26 23.75 -17.29
C PHE A 382 17.57 24.41 -17.71
N MET A 383 17.57 25.34 -18.67
CA MET A 383 18.79 26.03 -19.10
C MET A 383 19.21 27.06 -18.04
N ALA A 384 20.18 26.69 -17.21
CA ALA A 384 20.81 27.63 -16.29
C ALA A 384 21.75 28.60 -17.05
N PRO A 385 22.03 29.81 -16.52
CA PRO A 385 23.11 30.65 -17.01
C PRO A 385 24.43 29.87 -17.02
N SER A 386 25.28 30.11 -18.02
CA SER A 386 26.45 29.30 -18.42
C SER A 386 27.42 28.91 -17.29
N ASP A 387 27.43 29.62 -16.17
CA ASP A 387 28.35 29.42 -15.04
C ASP A 387 27.79 28.58 -13.86
N SER A 388 26.58 28.01 -13.99
CA SER A 388 25.93 27.26 -12.89
C SER A 388 25.46 25.85 -13.30
N ARG A 389 26.35 25.05 -13.88
CA ARG A 389 26.03 23.64 -14.17
C ARG A 389 25.75 22.88 -12.87
N ARG A 390 24.59 22.24 -12.82
CA ARG A 390 24.18 21.31 -11.76
C ARG A 390 25.20 20.17 -11.68
N GLN A 391 25.62 19.82 -10.46
CA GLN A 391 26.66 18.81 -10.24
C GLN A 391 26.12 17.37 -10.39
N GLY A 392 24.80 17.18 -10.35
CA GLY A 392 24.14 15.89 -10.45
C GLY A 392 24.68 14.90 -9.44
N ARG A 393 24.97 13.67 -9.90
CA ARG A 393 25.49 12.58 -9.07
C ARG A 393 26.71 12.96 -8.23
N LYS A 394 27.63 13.77 -8.78
CA LYS A 394 28.83 14.19 -8.06
C LYS A 394 28.47 15.01 -6.82
N GLY A 395 27.56 15.97 -6.98
CA GLY A 395 27.08 16.79 -5.86
C GLY A 395 26.32 15.96 -4.82
N LEU A 396 25.54 14.96 -5.25
CA LEU A 396 24.88 14.04 -4.31
C LEU A 396 25.89 13.27 -3.46
N LEU A 397 26.94 12.71 -4.08
CA LEU A 397 27.99 12.01 -3.36
C LEU A 397 28.71 12.92 -2.36
N GLU A 398 29.02 14.17 -2.75
CA GLU A 398 29.62 15.17 -1.84
C GLU A 398 28.70 15.48 -0.65
N ILE A 399 27.39 15.63 -0.86
CA ILE A 399 26.42 15.84 0.23
C ILE A 399 26.40 14.64 1.20
N LEU A 400 26.32 13.42 0.66
CA LEU A 400 26.27 12.20 1.48
C LEU A 400 27.56 12.01 2.28
N GLU A 401 28.72 12.29 1.68
CA GLU A 401 30.01 12.24 2.35
C GLU A 401 30.10 13.28 3.49
N GLN A 402 29.73 14.54 3.23
CA GLN A 402 29.73 15.61 4.24
C GLN A 402 28.83 15.29 5.44
N LYS A 403 27.70 14.61 5.21
CA LYS A 403 26.77 14.19 6.25
C LYS A 403 27.09 12.82 6.85
N ASN A 404 28.15 12.16 6.39
CA ASN A 404 28.52 10.79 6.78
C ASN A 404 27.35 9.79 6.59
N ALA A 405 26.53 10.03 5.56
CA ALA A 405 25.38 9.19 5.22
C ALA A 405 25.84 8.02 4.34
N ARG A 406 25.72 6.80 4.86
CA ARG A 406 26.07 5.59 4.13
C ARG A 406 24.92 5.16 3.22
N TYR A 407 25.21 4.95 1.94
CA TYR A 407 24.23 4.47 0.98
C TYR A 407 24.53 3.04 0.52
N VAL A 408 23.49 2.36 0.02
CA VAL A 408 23.57 1.03 -0.59
C VAL A 408 23.44 1.19 -2.11
N PRO A 409 24.51 0.97 -2.89
CA PRO A 409 24.43 0.94 -4.36
C PRO A 409 23.65 -0.26 -4.87
N PHE A 410 23.34 -0.28 -6.17
CA PHE A 410 22.53 -1.35 -6.77
C PHE A 410 23.19 -2.74 -6.67
N ASP A 411 24.51 -2.83 -6.79
CA ASP A 411 25.29 -4.06 -6.58
C ASP A 411 25.24 -4.53 -5.12
N GLY A 412 25.17 -3.59 -4.16
CA GLY A 412 24.86 -3.88 -2.75
C GLY A 412 23.48 -4.53 -2.60
N TRP A 413 22.45 -4.00 -3.27
CA TRP A 413 21.15 -4.66 -3.35
C TRP A 413 21.22 -6.05 -4.01
N GLU A 414 22.02 -6.23 -5.06
CA GLU A 414 22.17 -7.53 -5.72
C GLU A 414 22.75 -8.60 -4.79
N LYS A 415 23.64 -8.22 -3.87
CA LYS A 415 24.14 -9.11 -2.80
C LYS A 415 23.03 -9.53 -1.85
N ILE A 416 22.24 -8.57 -1.32
CA ILE A 416 21.04 -8.86 -0.51
C ILE A 416 20.13 -9.85 -1.25
N ASN A 417 19.80 -9.54 -2.51
CA ASN A 417 18.90 -10.34 -3.33
C ASN A 417 19.44 -11.76 -3.59
N SER A 418 20.76 -11.92 -3.71
CA SER A 418 21.40 -13.23 -3.85
C SER A 418 21.27 -14.06 -2.57
N GLU A 419 21.60 -13.47 -1.42
CA GLU A 419 21.49 -14.12 -0.11
C GLU A 419 20.06 -14.57 0.19
N GLU A 420 19.08 -13.70 -0.05
CA GLU A 420 17.66 -14.02 0.12
C GLU A 420 17.22 -15.21 -0.76
N LYS A 421 17.71 -15.28 -2.01
CA LYS A 421 17.38 -16.38 -2.91
C LYS A 421 18.02 -17.69 -2.46
N ILE A 422 19.28 -17.66 -2.04
CA ILE A 422 20.00 -18.84 -1.50
C ILE A 422 19.27 -19.36 -0.26
N ALA A 423 18.94 -18.48 0.69
CA ALA A 423 18.18 -18.85 1.88
C ALA A 423 16.77 -19.39 1.55
N GLY A 424 16.13 -18.84 0.52
CA GLY A 424 14.85 -19.33 0.02
C GLY A 424 14.93 -20.73 -0.58
N GLN A 425 15.95 -21.02 -1.40
CA GLN A 425 16.16 -22.33 -2.01
C GLN A 425 16.26 -23.44 -0.95
N LEU A 426 16.99 -23.19 0.13
CA LEU A 426 17.10 -24.12 1.27
C LEU A 426 15.75 -24.42 1.94
N LYS A 427 14.76 -23.54 1.78
CA LYS A 427 13.41 -23.64 2.36
C LYS A 427 12.32 -23.92 1.33
N ASN A 428 12.66 -24.23 0.07
CA ASN A 428 11.72 -24.40 -1.04
C ASN A 428 10.83 -23.16 -1.31
N LYS A 429 11.41 -21.96 -1.17
CA LYS A 429 10.78 -20.66 -1.42
C LYS A 429 11.47 -19.93 -2.56
N PRO A 430 10.80 -18.99 -3.26
CA PRO A 430 11.47 -18.13 -4.25
C PRO A 430 12.58 -17.26 -3.63
N ARG A 431 12.40 -16.90 -2.35
CA ARG A 431 13.38 -16.22 -1.49
C ARG A 431 12.94 -16.33 -0.02
N GLU A 432 13.88 -16.21 0.90
CA GLU A 432 13.63 -15.88 2.30
C GLU A 432 14.13 -14.46 2.51
N LYS A 433 13.24 -13.53 2.84
CA LYS A 433 13.61 -12.11 2.93
C LYS A 433 14.43 -11.86 4.19
N ILE A 434 15.46 -11.03 4.09
CA ILE A 434 16.11 -10.44 5.25
C ILE A 434 15.19 -9.34 5.77
N THR A 435 14.89 -9.39 7.07
CA THR A 435 13.79 -8.59 7.64
C THR A 435 14.25 -7.59 8.70
N THR A 436 15.55 -7.47 8.97
CA THR A 436 16.08 -6.46 9.91
C THR A 436 17.01 -5.49 9.20
N TRP A 437 17.11 -4.25 9.70
CA TRP A 437 18.00 -3.23 9.15
C TRP A 437 19.47 -3.68 9.20
N ASP A 438 19.93 -4.19 10.34
CA ASP A 438 21.32 -4.59 10.53
C ASP A 438 21.73 -5.73 9.58
N GLU A 439 20.89 -6.76 9.43
CA GLU A 439 21.17 -7.86 8.50
C GLU A 439 21.13 -7.40 7.04
N LEU A 440 20.21 -6.49 6.67
CA LEU A 440 20.16 -5.94 5.30
C LEU A 440 21.45 -5.18 4.97
N LEU A 441 21.93 -4.35 5.89
CA LEU A 441 23.16 -3.58 5.69
C LEU A 441 24.40 -4.46 5.72
N LYS A 442 24.42 -5.52 6.56
CA LYS A 442 25.49 -6.52 6.56
C LYS A 442 25.56 -7.27 5.22
N ALA A 443 24.41 -7.76 4.74
CA ALA A 443 24.30 -8.46 3.46
C ALA A 443 24.71 -7.56 2.27
N ALA A 444 24.34 -6.27 2.29
CA ALA A 444 24.75 -5.31 1.26
C ALA A 444 26.27 -5.15 1.16
N ASN A 445 26.99 -5.30 2.27
CA ASN A 445 28.44 -5.17 2.32
C ASN A 445 29.20 -6.46 1.99
N GLY A 446 28.50 -7.60 1.87
CA GLY A 446 29.10 -8.88 1.50
C GLY A 446 29.48 -9.79 2.68
N GLY A 447 28.92 -9.56 3.87
CA GLY A 447 29.11 -10.40 5.06
C GLY A 447 29.89 -9.74 6.18
#